data_AF-A0A090AJ18-F1
#
_entry.id   AF-A0A090AJ18-F1
#
_cell.length_a   1.000
_cell.length_b   1.000
_cell.length_c   1.000
_cell.angle_alpha   90.00
_cell.angle_beta   90.00
_cell.angle_gamma   90.00
#
_symmetry.space_group_name_H-M   'P 1'
#
loop_
_entity.id
_entity.type
_entity.pdbx_description
1 polymer ?
#
loop_
_entity_poly.entity_id
_entity_poly.type
_entity_poly.pdbx_seq_one_letter_code
_entity_poly.pdbx_strand_id
1 'polypeptide(L)' 'MTKDVAIIQQLVLDKLHSLSLDKQLELLDFAEFLVQKNAFQPPNRSIKGLCADLGVQITEADIAEARREMWGHFPKENV' A
#
# COMPACT_ATOMS: atom_id res chain seq x y z
N MET A 1 3.36 -6.45 -32.21
CA MET A 1 3.22 -7.08 -30.88
C MET A 1 4.40 -7.99 -30.54
N THR A 2 4.65 -9.10 -31.25
CA THR A 2 5.77 -10.01 -30.89
C THR A 2 7.16 -9.42 -31.15
N LYS A 3 7.31 -8.58 -32.18
CA LYS A 3 8.57 -7.87 -32.46
C LYS A 3 8.91 -6.84 -31.37
N ASP A 4 7.90 -6.16 -30.85
CA ASP A 4 8.08 -5.10 -29.86
C ASP A 4 8.58 -5.66 -28.51
N VAL A 5 8.05 -6.83 -28.11
CA VAL A 5 8.52 -7.54 -26.91
C VAL A 5 9.99 -7.96 -27.04
N ALA A 6 10.38 -8.50 -28.19
CA ALA A 6 11.78 -8.90 -28.43
C ALA A 6 12.74 -7.70 -28.40
N ILE A 7 12.33 -6.54 -28.92
CA ILE A 7 13.12 -5.30 -28.89
C ILE A 7 13.31 -4.83 -27.45
N ILE A 8 12.26 -4.82 -26.63
CA ILE A 8 12.34 -4.39 -25.23
C ILE A 8 13.22 -5.33 -24.40
N GLN A 9 13.11 -6.65 -24.59
CA GLN A 9 13.96 -7.61 -23.89
C GLN A 9 15.45 -7.38 -24.17
N GLN A 10 15.81 -7.13 -25.43
CA GLN A 10 17.19 -6.83 -25.82
C GLN A 10 17.68 -5.52 -25.19
N LEU A 11 16.85 -4.47 -25.23
CA LEU A 11 17.21 -3.18 -24.63
C LEU A 11 17.44 -3.27 -23.11
N VAL A 12 16.63 -4.08 -22.42
CA VAL A 12 16.80 -4.33 -20.97
C VAL A 12 18.10 -5.08 -20.69
N LEU A 13 18.44 -6.08 -21.51
CA LEU A 13 19.71 -6.81 -21.38
C LEU A 13 20.92 -5.90 -21.62
N ASP A 14 20.88 -5.07 -22.66
CA ASP A 14 21.94 -4.10 -22.95
C ASP A 14 22.17 -3.14 -21.78
N LYS A 15 21.07 -2.68 -21.15
CA LYS A 15 21.17 -1.83 -19.97
C LYS A 15 21.72 -2.58 -18.76
N LEU A 16 21.29 -3.81 -18.52
CA LEU A 16 21.79 -4.65 -17.44
C LEU A 16 23.32 -4.85 -17.53
N HIS A 17 23.84 -5.10 -18.74
CA HIS A 17 25.28 -5.24 -18.97
C HIS A 17 26.08 -3.94 -18.73
N SER A 18 25.44 -2.77 -18.87
CA SER A 18 26.07 -1.47 -18.63
C SER A 18 26.10 -1.03 -17.16
N LEU A 19 25.40 -1.74 -16.28
CA LEU A 19 25.26 -1.40 -14.86
C LEU A 19 26.31 -2.11 -13.98
N SER A 20 26.69 -1.47 -12.87
CA SER A 20 27.47 -2.10 -11.81
C SER A 20 26.64 -3.15 -11.06
N LEU A 21 27.32 -4.07 -10.34
CA LEU A 21 26.67 -5.19 -9.65
C LEU A 21 25.54 -4.73 -8.70
N ASP A 22 25.76 -3.68 -7.91
CA ASP A 22 24.75 -3.15 -6.99
C ASP A 22 23.48 -2.67 -7.72
N LYS A 23 23.67 -2.09 -8.91
CA LYS A 23 22.55 -1.60 -9.75
C LYS A 23 21.86 -2.71 -10.52
N GLN A 24 22.55 -3.82 -10.81
CA GLN A 24 21.92 -5.01 -11.35
C GLN A 24 21.02 -5.69 -10.31
N LEU A 25 21.43 -5.72 -9.03
CA LEU A 25 20.59 -6.20 -7.94
C LEU A 25 19.34 -5.33 -7.76
N GLU A 26 19.48 -4.00 -7.77
CA GLU A 26 18.34 -3.07 -7.70
C GLU A 26 17.35 -3.27 -8.86
N LEU A 27 17.85 -3.54 -10.07
CA LEU A 27 17.02 -3.82 -11.23
C LEU A 27 16.27 -5.16 -11.10
N LEU A 28 16.91 -6.17 -10.53
CA LEU A 28 16.29 -7.46 -10.24
C LEU A 28 15.17 -7.32 -9.22
N ASP A 29 15.43 -6.64 -8.10
CA ASP A 29 14.42 -6.35 -7.07
C ASP A 29 13.20 -5.61 -7.68
N PHE A 30 13.46 -4.65 -8.56
CA PHE A 30 12.39 -3.93 -9.25
C PHE A 30 11.60 -4.83 -10.21
N ALA A 31 12.25 -5.74 -10.92
CA ALA A 31 11.58 -6.71 -11.78
C ALA A 31 10.65 -7.64 -10.97
N GLU A 32 11.12 -8.14 -9.82
CA GLU A 32 10.30 -8.93 -8.91
C GLU A 32 9.11 -8.14 -8.36
N PHE A 33 9.33 -6.88 -7.98
CA PHE A 33 8.26 -5.97 -7.58
C PHE A 33 7.19 -5.82 -8.68
N LEU A 34 7.58 -5.67 -9.95
CA LEU A 34 6.63 -5.56 -11.06
C LEU A 34 5.81 -6.84 -11.27
N VAL A 35 6.41 -8.01 -11.05
CA VAL A 35 5.69 -9.30 -11.08
C VAL A 35 4.66 -9.36 -9.96
N GLN A 36 5.04 -8.97 -8.73
CA GLN A 36 4.14 -8.98 -7.58
C GLN A 36 3.03 -7.92 -7.69
N LYS A 37 3.34 -6.74 -8.24
CA LYS A 37 2.36 -5.66 -8.46
C LYS A 37 1.29 -6.06 -9.47
N ASN A 38 1.66 -6.83 -10.49
CA ASN A 38 0.71 -7.35 -11.49
C ASN A 38 0.05 -8.66 -11.08
N ALA A 39 0.52 -9.32 -10.01
CA ALA A 39 -0.24 -10.39 -9.41
C ALA A 39 -1.56 -9.80 -8.92
N PHE A 40 -2.67 -10.32 -9.43
CA PHE A 40 -4.02 -9.87 -9.09
C PHE A 40 -4.19 -9.87 -7.57
N GLN A 41 -4.14 -8.68 -6.97
CA GLN A 41 -4.47 -8.52 -5.56
C GLN A 41 -5.99 -8.53 -5.49
N PRO A 42 -6.61 -9.50 -4.78
CA PRO A 42 -8.05 -9.46 -4.58
C PRO A 42 -8.39 -8.12 -3.93
N PRO A 43 -9.51 -7.47 -4.30
CA PRO A 43 -9.89 -6.22 -3.68
C PRO A 43 -9.91 -6.38 -2.16
N ASN A 44 -9.35 -5.40 -1.45
CA ASN A 44 -9.37 -5.39 0.01
C ASN A 44 -10.81 -5.62 0.47
N ARG A 45 -10.99 -6.57 1.39
CA ARG A 45 -12.29 -6.82 1.99
C ARG A 45 -12.77 -5.53 2.66
N SER A 46 -14.07 -5.28 2.60
CA SER A 46 -14.67 -4.16 3.32
C SER A 46 -14.32 -4.26 4.81
N ILE A 47 -13.81 -3.16 5.36
CA ILE A 47 -13.56 -3.04 6.81
C ILE A 47 -14.85 -2.87 7.61
N LYS A 48 -15.99 -2.66 6.93
CA LYS A 48 -17.30 -2.58 7.57
C LYS A 48 -17.62 -3.93 8.22
N GLY A 49 -17.84 -3.92 9.53
CA GLY A 49 -18.14 -5.12 10.31
C GLY A 49 -16.92 -5.82 10.90
N LEU A 50 -15.70 -5.30 10.70
CA LEU A 50 -14.49 -5.87 11.30
C LEU A 50 -14.58 -6.02 12.82
N CYS A 51 -15.29 -5.09 13.47
CA CYS A 51 -15.52 -5.07 14.91
C CYS A 51 -16.87 -5.65 15.35
N ALA A 52 -17.68 -6.21 14.43
CA ALA A 52 -19.04 -6.67 14.73
C ALA A 52 -19.04 -7.82 15.75
N ASP A 53 -18.01 -8.66 15.71
CA ASP A 53 -17.90 -9.84 16.58
C ASP A 53 -17.30 -9.53 17.96
N LEU A 54 -16.89 -8.28 18.22
CA LEU A 54 -16.33 -7.89 19.52
C LEU A 54 -17.41 -7.86 20.63
N GLY A 55 -18.70 -7.91 20.28
CA GLY A 55 -19.80 -7.90 21.24
C GLY A 55 -19.90 -6.61 22.06
N VAL A 56 -19.19 -5.55 21.67
CA VAL A 56 -19.17 -4.27 22.36
C VAL A 56 -20.38 -3.45 21.90
N GLN A 57 -21.23 -3.08 22.86
CA GLN A 57 -22.32 -2.14 22.64
C GLN A 57 -21.79 -0.74 22.95
N ILE A 58 -21.48 0.03 21.91
CA ILE A 58 -21.04 1.41 22.06
C ILE A 58 -22.27 2.30 22.06
N THR A 59 -22.53 3.00 23.16
CA THR A 59 -23.61 3.97 23.27
C THR A 59 -23.13 5.38 22.90
N GLU A 60 -24.07 6.28 22.63
CA GLU A 60 -23.75 7.69 22.38
C GLU A 60 -23.03 8.34 23.58
N ALA A 61 -23.39 7.93 24.81
CA ALA A 61 -22.75 8.42 26.02
C ALA A 61 -21.27 8.01 26.07
N ASP A 62 -20.95 6.76 25.74
CA ASP A 62 -19.57 6.25 25.71
C ASP A 62 -18.72 7.02 24.69
N ILE A 63 -19.31 7.34 23.53
CA ILE A 63 -18.62 8.13 22.48
C ILE A 63 -18.39 9.57 22.96
N ALA A 64 -19.39 10.19 23.59
CA ALA A 64 -19.31 11.55 24.08
C ALA A 64 -18.29 11.70 25.23
N GLU A 65 -18.19 10.70 26.09
CA GLU A 65 -17.19 10.61 27.16
C GLU A 65 -15.78 10.44 26.58
N ALA A 66 -15.56 9.43 25.73
CA ALA A 66 -14.26 9.20 25.10
C ALA A 66 -13.77 10.42 24.30
N ARG A 67 -14.67 11.10 23.58
CA ARG A 67 -14.35 12.34 22.86
C ARG A 67 -13.93 13.45 23.81
N ARG A 68 -14.62 13.62 24.94
CA ARG A 68 -14.30 14.65 25.94
C ARG A 68 -12.97 14.38 26.63
N GLU A 69 -12.68 13.13 26.98
CA GLU A 69 -11.42 12.75 27.61
C GLU A 69 -10.23 12.94 26.66
N MET A 70 -10.33 12.44 25.42
CA MET A 70 -9.21 12.47 24.48
C MET A 70 -9.05 13.81 23.76
N TRP A 71 -10.15 14.53 23.51
CA TRP A 71 -10.15 15.74 22.67
C TRP A 71 -10.65 16.99 23.42
N GLY A 72 -10.97 16.88 24.71
CA GLY A 72 -11.46 18.02 25.51
C GLY A 72 -10.42 19.14 25.67
N HIS A 73 -9.14 18.82 25.51
CA HIS A 73 -8.03 19.79 25.52
C HIS A 73 -7.50 20.08 24.11
N PHE A 74 -8.18 19.58 23.07
CA PHE A 74 -7.77 19.84 21.71
C PHE A 74 -7.83 21.36 21.45
N PRO A 75 -6.72 21.99 21.00
CA PRO A 75 -6.68 23.44 20.86
C PRO A 75 -7.76 23.88 19.90
N LYS A 76 -8.70 24.70 20.40
CA LYS A 76 -9.66 25.40 19.56
C LYS A 76 -9.05 26.76 19.26
N GLU A 77 -8.29 26.84 18.18
CA GLU A 77 -8.05 28.15 17.59
C GLU A 77 -9.41 28.72 17.18
N ASN A 78 -9.71 29.94 17.62
CA ASN A 78 -10.84 30.68 17.12
C ASN A 78 -10.55 31.00 15.64
N VAL A 79 -11.24 30.33 14.73
CA VAL A 79 -11.30 30.70 13.31
C VAL A 79 -11.93 32.08 13.12
#